data_AF-A0A973PE17-F1
#
_entry.id   AF-A0A973PE17-F1
#
_cell.length_a   1.000
_cell.length_b   1.000
_cell.length_c   1.000
_cell.angle_alpha   90.00
_cell.angle_beta   90.00
_cell.angle_gamma   90.00
#
_symmetry.space_group_name_H-M   'P 1'
#
loop_
_entity.id
_entity.type
_entity.pdbx_description
1 polymer ?
#
loop_
_entity_poly.entity_id
_entity_poly.type
_entity_poly.pdbx_seq_one_letter_code
_entity_poly.pdbx_strand_id
1 'polypeptide(L)'
;HRTGLAGPLWRLLGHSRRGHRTADGLSADLPGWRTAHGVVLRGQRLARMRMIERERERRLAGVGLLSRTRWAAPGVREAPVRPLLRVPLLVQRRDEVVARLARHGVLTGFLYDPPLGDYLPGLEPGPTPEVARHWCAHVLPVDPLRAATVIALLGAWGVIGAG
;
A
#
# COMPACT_ATOMS: atom_id res chain seq x y z
N HIS A 1 -1.23 -52.07 -17.38
CA HIS A 1 -1.24 -52.24 -15.91
C HIS A 1 -1.02 -50.88 -15.22
N ARG A 2 -1.30 -50.76 -13.92
CA ARG A 2 -1.41 -49.47 -13.20
C ARG A 2 -0.68 -49.49 -11.83
N THR A 3 0.31 -48.60 -11.65
CA THR A 3 1.05 -48.15 -10.43
C THR A 3 1.86 -46.88 -10.81
N GLY A 4 2.54 -46.09 -9.96
CA GLY A 4 2.73 -46.06 -8.49
C GLY A 4 4.24 -45.92 -8.13
N LEU A 5 4.73 -45.00 -7.28
CA LEU A 5 4.10 -43.90 -6.51
C LEU A 5 5.04 -42.69 -6.24
N ALA A 6 4.61 -41.49 -6.66
CA ALA A 6 4.53 -40.25 -5.85
C ALA A 6 5.75 -39.69 -5.03
N GLY A 7 6.72 -39.05 -5.71
CA GLY A 7 7.47 -37.84 -5.25
C GLY A 7 8.42 -37.93 -4.03
N PRO A 8 8.99 -36.79 -3.54
CA PRO A 8 9.14 -35.47 -4.17
C PRO A 8 10.60 -34.92 -4.20
N LEU A 9 10.95 -34.20 -5.27
CA LEU A 9 12.30 -33.63 -5.52
C LEU A 9 12.54 -32.30 -4.78
N TRP A 10 12.97 -32.32 -3.51
CA TRP A 10 13.41 -31.09 -2.80
C TRP A 10 14.66 -31.21 -1.91
N ARG A 11 15.30 -32.38 -1.83
CA ARG A 11 16.57 -32.55 -1.08
C ARG A 11 17.79 -32.59 -1.99
N LEU A 12 18.35 -31.41 -2.26
CA LEU A 12 19.79 -31.19 -2.48
C LEU A 12 20.09 -29.68 -2.36
N LEU A 13 20.57 -29.26 -1.19
CA LEU A 13 20.88 -27.85 -0.91
C LEU A 13 22.35 -27.53 -1.17
N GLY A 14 22.58 -26.64 -2.13
CA GLY A 14 23.73 -25.74 -2.17
C GLY A 14 25.05 -26.29 -2.73
N HIS A 15 25.64 -25.54 -3.67
CA HIS A 15 26.90 -24.85 -3.40
C HIS A 15 27.06 -23.56 -4.24
N SER A 16 27.32 -22.46 -3.53
CA SER A 16 28.16 -21.30 -3.88
C SER A 16 28.08 -20.61 -5.27
N ARG A 17 27.78 -19.30 -5.20
CA ARG A 17 28.40 -18.19 -5.96
C ARG A 17 28.46 -18.26 -7.50
N ARG A 18 27.67 -17.38 -8.13
CA ARG A 18 28.19 -16.48 -9.17
C ARG A 18 27.58 -15.10 -8.99
N GLY A 19 28.40 -14.07 -8.78
CA GLY A 19 27.92 -12.70 -8.61
C GLY A 19 27.65 -12.08 -9.98
N HIS A 20 26.40 -11.66 -10.23
CA HIS A 20 26.10 -10.86 -11.40
C HIS A 20 26.52 -9.42 -11.16
N ARG A 21 27.41 -8.93 -12.03
CA ARG A 21 27.47 -7.50 -12.33
C ARG A 21 26.32 -7.19 -13.29
N THR A 22 25.46 -6.25 -12.91
CA THR A 22 24.61 -5.51 -13.82
C THR A 22 25.10 -4.07 -13.83
N ALA A 23 25.43 -3.54 -15.00
CA ALA A 23 25.34 -2.10 -15.19
C ALA A 23 23.86 -1.70 -15.07
N ASP A 24 23.60 -0.45 -14.69
CA ASP A 24 22.29 0.22 -14.68
C ASP A 24 21.17 -0.55 -13.96
N GLY A 25 21.12 -0.36 -12.63
CA GLY A 25 20.05 -0.88 -11.78
C GLY A 25 20.46 -0.93 -10.31
N LEU A 26 19.95 0.00 -9.51
CA LEU A 26 20.12 -0.01 -8.06
C LEU A 26 19.22 -1.11 -7.44
N SER A 27 19.70 -2.37 -7.44
CA SER A 27 18.99 -3.44 -6.73
C SER A 27 19.09 -3.24 -5.22
N ALA A 28 17.99 -2.80 -4.61
CA ALA A 28 17.83 -2.68 -3.17
C ALA A 28 17.51 -4.02 -2.47
N ASP A 29 18.01 -5.14 -3.01
CA ASP A 29 17.94 -6.47 -2.39
C ASP A 29 18.80 -6.52 -1.12
N LEU A 30 18.26 -6.04 0.00
CA LEU A 30 18.89 -6.14 1.33
C LEU A 30 19.12 -7.63 1.69
N PRO A 31 20.38 -8.13 1.73
CA PRO A 31 20.66 -9.57 1.85
C PRO A 31 20.45 -10.07 3.29
N GLY A 32 19.19 -10.22 3.69
CA GLY A 32 18.83 -10.62 5.05
C GLY A 32 17.36 -10.46 5.43
N TRP A 33 16.54 -9.75 4.63
CA TRP A 33 15.12 -9.47 4.97
C TRP A 33 14.29 -10.73 5.23
N ARG A 34 14.66 -11.86 4.62
CA ARG A 34 14.01 -13.17 4.76
C ARG A 34 14.48 -13.95 5.99
N THR A 35 14.73 -13.25 7.11
CA THR A 35 15.25 -13.84 8.36
C THR A 35 14.25 -14.78 9.01
N ALA A 36 14.72 -15.89 9.59
CA ALA A 36 13.88 -16.85 10.29
C ALA A 36 13.40 -16.29 11.65
N HIS A 37 12.27 -15.59 11.67
CA HIS A 37 11.73 -14.98 12.88
C HIS A 37 11.49 -16.01 14.00
N GLY A 38 11.90 -15.69 15.23
CA GLY A 38 11.72 -16.52 16.43
C GLY A 38 10.25 -16.72 16.85
N VAL A 39 10.02 -17.66 17.79
CA VAL A 39 8.66 -18.10 18.19
C VAL A 39 7.70 -16.97 18.55
N VAL A 40 8.15 -15.95 19.29
CA VAL A 40 7.34 -14.78 19.69
C VAL A 40 6.86 -13.99 18.46
N LEU A 41 7.78 -13.69 17.53
CA LEU A 41 7.47 -12.97 16.29
C LEU A 41 6.56 -13.79 15.37
N ARG A 42 6.69 -15.13 15.35
CA ARG A 42 5.75 -16.02 14.64
C ARG A 42 4.35 -15.94 15.26
N GLY A 43 4.23 -15.95 16.58
CA GLY A 43 2.98 -15.74 17.31
C GLY A 43 2.31 -14.40 17.00
N GLN A 44 3.08 -13.30 17.08
CA GLN A 44 2.60 -11.96 16.73
C GLN A 44 2.13 -11.86 15.27
N ARG A 45 2.86 -12.46 14.32
CA ARG A 45 2.48 -12.52 12.90
C ARG A 45 1.15 -13.27 12.70
N LEU A 46 0.97 -14.43 13.34
CA LEU A 46 -0.28 -15.19 13.28
C LEU A 46 -1.46 -14.43 13.92
N ALA A 47 -1.25 -13.77 15.06
CA ALA A 47 -2.25 -12.92 15.69
C ALA A 47 -2.68 -11.76 14.78
N ARG A 48 -1.72 -11.10 14.10
CA ARG A 48 -1.98 -10.01 13.15
C ARG A 48 -2.73 -10.49 11.91
N MET A 49 -2.42 -11.67 11.37
CA MET A 49 -3.20 -12.25 10.26
C MET A 49 -4.63 -12.63 10.67
N ARG A 50 -4.83 -13.23 11.86
CA ARG A 50 -6.17 -13.49 12.42
C ARG A 50 -6.96 -12.21 12.67
N MET A 51 -6.30 -11.09 12.99
CA MET A 51 -6.94 -9.78 13.06
C MET A 51 -7.40 -9.32 11.67
N ILE A 52 -6.54 -9.34 10.66
CA ILE A 52 -6.88 -8.92 9.28
C ILE A 52 -8.10 -9.67 8.74
N GLU A 53 -8.20 -10.98 8.97
CA GLU A 53 -9.37 -11.77 8.53
C GLU A 53 -10.67 -11.33 9.21
N ARG A 54 -10.64 -11.10 10.54
CA ARG A 54 -11.80 -10.57 11.29
C ARG A 54 -12.16 -9.12 10.93
N GLU A 55 -11.25 -8.39 10.29
CA GLU A 55 -11.55 -7.06 9.75
C GLU A 55 -12.01 -7.08 8.29
N ARG A 56 -11.92 -8.22 7.58
CA ARG A 56 -12.11 -8.31 6.13
C ARG A 56 -13.44 -7.71 5.65
N GLU A 57 -14.54 -8.05 6.31
CA GLU A 57 -15.88 -7.54 5.98
C GLU A 57 -16.02 -6.03 6.27
N ARG A 58 -15.52 -5.57 7.42
CA ARG A 58 -15.49 -4.14 7.78
C ARG A 58 -14.64 -3.34 6.78
N ARG A 59 -13.53 -3.92 6.30
CA ARG A 59 -12.68 -3.32 5.25
C ARG A 59 -13.40 -3.29 3.90
N LEU A 60 -14.06 -4.37 3.47
CA LEU A 60 -14.89 -4.37 2.26
C LEU A 60 -16.00 -3.30 2.32
N ALA A 61 -16.74 -3.22 3.43
CA ALA A 61 -17.78 -2.20 3.63
C ALA A 61 -17.20 -0.77 3.59
N GLY A 62 -16.07 -0.54 4.26
CA GLY A 62 -15.38 0.76 4.27
C GLY A 62 -14.83 1.16 2.89
N VAL A 63 -14.28 0.22 2.13
CA VAL A 63 -13.83 0.45 0.74
C VAL A 63 -15.03 0.78 -0.15
N GLY A 64 -16.13 0.04 -0.03
CA GLY A 64 -17.36 0.31 -0.78
C GLY A 64 -18.04 1.64 -0.43
N LEU A 65 -17.92 2.11 0.82
CA LEU A 65 -18.34 3.46 1.20
C LEU A 65 -17.45 4.52 0.54
N LEU A 66 -16.13 4.35 0.59
CA LEU A 66 -15.17 5.30 0.07
C LEU A 66 -15.19 5.38 -1.47
N SER A 67 -15.33 4.25 -2.17
CA SER A 67 -15.36 4.20 -3.65
C SER A 67 -16.53 4.94 -4.29
N ARG A 68 -17.63 5.14 -3.54
CA ARG A 68 -18.79 5.93 -3.98
C ARG A 68 -18.68 7.42 -3.70
N THR A 69 -17.55 7.90 -3.15
CA THR A 69 -17.34 9.31 -2.86
C THR A 69 -16.74 10.07 -4.05
N ARG A 70 -17.04 11.37 -4.14
CA ARG A 70 -16.41 12.29 -5.11
C ARG A 70 -14.88 12.38 -5.01
N TRP A 71 -14.30 11.90 -3.91
CA TRP A 71 -12.86 11.91 -3.67
C TRP A 71 -12.17 10.61 -4.05
N ALA A 72 -12.87 9.50 -4.34
CA ALA A 72 -12.19 8.25 -4.68
C ALA A 72 -11.41 8.38 -6.00
N ALA A 73 -10.16 7.90 -6.03
CA ALA A 73 -9.37 7.84 -7.26
C ALA A 73 -10.06 6.96 -8.34
N PRO A 74 -9.90 7.23 -9.65
CA PRO A 74 -10.58 6.52 -10.74
C PRO A 74 -10.58 4.98 -10.59
N GLY A 75 -9.39 4.38 -10.48
CA GLY A 75 -9.22 2.93 -10.30
C GLY A 75 -9.75 2.34 -8.97
N VAL A 76 -10.28 3.17 -8.05
CA VAL A 76 -11.06 2.72 -6.88
C VAL A 76 -12.56 2.76 -7.17
N ARG A 77 -13.02 3.74 -7.96
CA ARG A 77 -14.43 3.89 -8.38
C ARG A 77 -14.84 2.80 -9.37
N GLU A 78 -13.94 2.49 -10.29
CA GLU A 78 -14.17 1.57 -11.42
C GLU A 78 -13.88 0.10 -11.07
N ALA A 79 -13.05 -0.18 -10.05
CA ALA A 79 -12.67 -1.54 -9.69
C ALA A 79 -13.69 -2.23 -8.75
N PRO A 80 -13.91 -3.56 -8.89
CA PRO A 80 -14.66 -4.33 -7.89
C PRO A 80 -14.07 -4.20 -6.49
N VAL A 81 -14.95 -4.06 -5.48
CA VAL A 81 -14.57 -3.83 -4.08
C VAL A 81 -13.69 -4.97 -3.55
N ARG A 82 -12.50 -4.62 -3.06
CA ARG A 82 -11.49 -5.53 -2.48
C ARG A 82 -11.14 -5.08 -1.06
N PRO A 83 -10.62 -5.96 -0.17
CA PRO A 83 -10.28 -5.60 1.21
C PRO A 83 -8.94 -4.83 1.27
N LEU A 84 -8.95 -3.59 0.77
CA LEU A 84 -7.76 -2.73 0.73
C LEU A 84 -7.28 -2.36 2.15
N LEU A 85 -5.97 -2.22 2.32
CA LEU A 85 -5.37 -1.70 3.56
C LEU A 85 -5.48 -0.17 3.65
N ARG A 86 -5.42 0.50 2.50
CA ARG A 86 -5.65 1.94 2.32
C ARG A 86 -6.42 2.17 1.02
N VAL A 87 -7.32 3.15 1.03
CA VAL A 87 -8.03 3.64 -0.15
C VAL A 87 -7.42 4.98 -0.56
N PRO A 88 -6.87 5.13 -1.77
CA PRO A 88 -6.43 6.43 -2.26
C PRO A 88 -7.66 7.30 -2.59
N LEU A 89 -7.81 8.40 -1.84
CA LEU A 89 -8.67 9.51 -2.21
C LEU A 89 -7.82 10.62 -2.85
N LEU A 90 -8.32 11.25 -3.91
CA LEU A 90 -7.76 12.45 -4.52
C LEU A 90 -8.41 13.70 -3.90
N VAL A 91 -7.62 14.55 -3.26
CA VAL A 91 -8.07 15.78 -2.61
C VAL A 91 -7.17 16.96 -2.98
N GLN A 92 -7.75 18.16 -3.03
CA GLN A 92 -6.93 19.38 -3.05
C GLN A 92 -6.31 19.62 -1.66
N ARG A 93 -5.11 20.20 -1.65
CA ARG A 93 -4.36 20.58 -0.43
C ARG A 93 -4.21 19.42 0.57
N ARG A 94 -3.75 18.28 0.08
CA ARG A 94 -3.66 17.00 0.80
C ARG A 94 -3.02 17.13 2.18
N ASP A 95 -1.97 17.92 2.32
CA ASP A 95 -1.23 18.08 3.58
C ASP A 95 -1.99 18.93 4.62
N GLU A 96 -2.75 19.96 4.20
CA GLU A 96 -3.69 20.67 5.08
C GLU A 96 -4.77 19.70 5.60
N VAL A 97 -5.30 18.84 4.72
CA VAL A 97 -6.31 17.83 5.06
C VAL A 97 -5.73 16.78 6.02
N VAL A 98 -4.50 16.31 5.82
CA VAL A 98 -3.79 15.40 6.73
C VAL A 98 -3.60 16.05 8.10
N ALA A 99 -3.09 17.28 8.16
CA ALA A 99 -2.90 18.00 9.41
C ALA A 99 -4.22 18.22 10.18
N ARG A 100 -5.32 18.47 9.47
CA ARG A 100 -6.66 18.64 10.05
C ARG A 100 -7.26 17.29 10.50
N LEU A 101 -7.05 16.20 9.77
CA LEU A 101 -7.44 14.83 10.15
C LEU A 101 -6.69 14.34 11.40
N ALA A 102 -5.39 14.62 11.50
CA ALA A 102 -4.58 14.24 12.66
C ALA A 102 -5.12 14.84 13.97
N ARG A 103 -5.56 16.11 13.94
CA ARG A 103 -6.22 16.79 15.08
C ARG A 103 -7.54 16.13 15.52
N HIS A 104 -8.14 15.29 14.67
CA HIS A 104 -9.38 14.53 14.95
C HIS A 104 -9.10 13.02 15.17
N GLY A 105 -7.85 12.64 15.46
CA GLY A 105 -7.48 11.25 15.70
C GLY A 105 -7.60 10.35 14.46
N VAL A 106 -7.39 10.90 13.26
CA VAL A 106 -7.35 10.13 12.01
C VAL A 106 -5.95 10.24 11.39
N LEU A 107 -5.21 9.13 11.41
CA LEU A 107 -3.85 9.05 10.88
C LEU A 107 -3.80 8.32 9.52
N THR A 108 -3.25 8.99 8.51
CA THR A 108 -2.94 8.40 7.20
C THR A 108 -1.76 7.42 7.27
N GLY A 109 -0.76 7.72 8.09
CA GLY A 109 0.32 6.80 8.48
C GLY A 109 1.42 6.54 7.44
N PHE A 110 1.09 6.65 6.16
CA PHE A 110 2.03 6.70 5.03
C PHE A 110 1.48 7.71 4.01
N LEU A 111 2.35 8.36 3.24
CA LEU A 111 2.01 9.23 2.12
C LEU A 111 2.93 8.86 0.94
N TYR A 112 2.51 9.19 -0.28
CA TYR A 112 3.35 8.99 -1.46
C TYR A 112 4.38 10.12 -1.55
N ASP A 113 5.67 9.75 -1.63
CA ASP A 113 6.76 10.69 -1.83
C ASP A 113 6.83 11.19 -3.30
N PRO A 114 7.44 12.37 -3.55
CA PRO A 114 7.85 12.82 -4.88
C PRO A 114 8.74 11.80 -5.63
N PRO A 115 8.87 11.92 -6.97
CA PRO A 115 9.85 11.17 -7.75
C PRO A 115 11.27 11.29 -7.17
N LEU A 116 12.06 10.22 -7.26
CA LEU A 116 13.44 10.22 -6.75
C LEU A 116 14.33 11.28 -7.43
N GLY A 117 14.06 11.64 -8.69
CA GLY A 117 14.77 12.71 -9.40
C GLY A 117 14.54 14.12 -8.81
N ASP A 118 13.44 14.33 -8.08
CA ASP A 118 13.13 15.59 -7.39
C ASP A 118 13.99 15.75 -6.11
N TYR A 119 14.58 14.64 -5.63
CA TYR A 119 15.53 14.59 -4.51
C TYR A 119 17.00 14.41 -4.93
N LEU A 120 17.22 13.67 -6.02
CA LEU A 120 18.53 13.24 -6.52
C LEU A 120 18.66 13.66 -7.99
N PRO A 121 19.13 14.89 -8.27
CA PRO A 121 19.26 15.39 -9.64
C PRO A 121 20.29 14.57 -10.42
N GLY A 122 20.02 14.35 -11.71
CA GLY A 122 20.86 13.51 -12.58
C GLY A 122 20.46 12.03 -12.64
N LEU A 123 19.38 11.61 -11.97
CA LEU A 123 18.73 10.33 -12.23
C LEU A 123 17.89 10.38 -13.51
N GLU A 124 17.91 9.28 -14.26
CA GLU A 124 16.99 9.04 -15.38
C GLU A 124 15.52 9.14 -14.89
N PRO A 125 14.63 9.89 -15.57
CA PRO A 125 13.24 10.00 -15.16
C PRO A 125 12.52 8.65 -15.16
N GLY A 126 11.68 8.41 -14.13
CA GLY A 126 10.74 7.30 -14.15
C GLY A 126 9.71 7.44 -15.29
N PRO A 127 8.95 6.39 -15.65
CA PRO A 127 8.13 6.37 -16.87
C PRO A 127 6.94 7.34 -16.88
N THR A 128 6.51 7.87 -15.72
CA THR A 128 5.38 8.81 -15.59
C THR A 128 5.59 9.78 -14.42
N PRO A 129 6.60 10.68 -14.46
CA PRO A 129 6.98 11.48 -13.30
C PRO A 129 5.94 12.56 -12.94
N GLU A 130 5.17 13.05 -13.91
CA GLU A 130 4.03 13.97 -13.69
C GLU A 130 2.91 13.29 -12.88
N VAL A 131 2.62 12.02 -13.20
CA VAL A 131 1.61 11.23 -12.48
C VAL A 131 2.07 10.97 -11.05
N ALA A 132 3.35 10.66 -10.85
CA ALA A 132 3.93 10.51 -9.51
C ALA A 132 3.89 11.84 -8.71
N ARG A 133 4.23 12.98 -9.32
CA ARG A 133 4.08 14.32 -8.69
C ARG A 133 2.64 14.63 -8.32
N HIS A 134 1.68 14.38 -9.22
CA HIS A 134 0.25 14.54 -8.93
C HIS A 134 -0.19 13.63 -7.76
N TRP A 135 0.18 12.35 -7.78
CA TRP A 135 -0.17 11.40 -6.71
C TRP A 135 0.44 11.82 -5.36
N CYS A 136 1.69 12.25 -5.35
CA CYS A 136 2.34 12.85 -4.19
C CYS A 136 1.55 14.05 -3.66
N ALA A 137 1.15 15.00 -4.51
CA ALA A 137 0.46 16.23 -4.10
C ALA A 137 -1.01 16.04 -3.65
N HIS A 138 -1.70 15.01 -4.16
CA HIS A 138 -3.17 14.91 -4.04
C HIS A 138 -3.68 13.65 -3.32
N VAL A 139 -2.90 12.58 -3.21
CA VAL A 139 -3.43 11.31 -2.66
C VAL A 139 -3.43 11.30 -1.14
N LEU A 140 -4.61 11.11 -0.58
CA LEU A 140 -4.92 10.90 0.82
C LEU A 140 -5.25 9.40 1.04
N PRO A 141 -4.32 8.58 1.57
CA PRO A 141 -4.55 7.15 1.80
C PRO A 141 -5.32 6.89 3.11
N VAL A 142 -6.62 6.60 2.97
CA VAL A 142 -7.56 6.42 4.07
C VAL A 142 -7.63 4.95 4.50
N ASP A 143 -7.58 4.64 5.80
CA ASP A 143 -7.96 3.31 6.30
C ASP A 143 -9.48 3.14 6.14
N PRO A 144 -9.99 2.15 5.38
CA PRO A 144 -11.43 1.94 5.22
C PRO A 144 -12.17 1.73 6.56
N LEU A 145 -11.51 1.33 7.64
CA LEU A 145 -12.13 1.26 8.97
C LEU A 145 -12.45 2.62 9.60
N ARG A 146 -11.94 3.71 9.01
CA ARG A 146 -12.26 5.10 9.38
C ARG A 146 -13.15 5.78 8.32
N ALA A 147 -13.69 5.02 7.34
CA ALA A 147 -14.43 5.55 6.19
C ALA A 147 -15.52 6.57 6.57
N ALA A 148 -16.48 6.19 7.43
CA ALA A 148 -17.58 7.06 7.83
C ALA A 148 -17.10 8.36 8.50
N THR A 149 -16.11 8.26 9.40
CA THR A 149 -15.50 9.43 10.06
C THR A 149 -14.82 10.36 9.05
N VAL A 150 -14.05 9.82 8.12
CA VAL A 150 -13.35 10.62 7.10
C VAL A 150 -14.35 11.29 6.15
N ILE A 151 -15.35 10.56 5.67
CA ILE A 151 -16.39 11.10 4.77
C ILE A 151 -17.13 12.27 5.44
N ALA A 152 -17.50 12.13 6.72
CA ALA A 152 -18.16 13.19 7.48
C ALA A 152 -17.25 14.43 7.65
N LEU A 153 -15.98 14.25 8.00
CA LEU A 153 -15.04 15.36 8.19
C LEU A 153 -14.70 16.07 6.86
N LEU A 154 -14.39 15.33 5.79
CA LEU A 154 -14.14 15.92 4.47
C LEU A 154 -15.37 16.66 3.92
N GLY A 155 -16.57 16.16 4.20
CA GLY A 155 -17.84 16.81 3.87
C GLY A 155 -18.04 18.12 4.64
N ALA A 156 -17.96 18.06 5.98
CA ALA A 156 -18.13 19.21 6.87
C ALA A 156 -17.06 20.31 6.69
N TRP A 157 -15.90 19.99 6.14
CA TRP A 157 -14.84 20.95 5.81
C TRP A 157 -14.89 21.46 4.37
N GLY A 158 -15.88 21.03 3.57
CA GLY A 158 -16.03 21.45 2.17
C GLY A 158 -14.93 20.95 1.23
N VAL A 159 -14.21 19.87 1.57
CA VAL A 159 -13.02 19.44 0.82
C VAL A 159 -13.39 19.10 -0.63
N ILE A 160 -12.63 19.67 -1.56
CA ILE A 160 -12.77 19.49 -3.01
C ILE A 160 -11.87 18.33 -3.44
N GLY A 161 -12.35 17.52 -4.39
CA GLY A 161 -11.53 16.49 -5.02
C GLY A 161 -10.43 17.09 -5.88
N ALA A 162 -9.29 16.41 -6.00
CA ALA A 162 -8.43 16.58 -7.15
C ALA A 162 -8.96 15.66 -8.28
N GLY A 163 -8.92 16.16 -9.52
CA GLY A 163 -9.32 15.44 -10.73
C GLY A 163 -8.12 14.79 -11.39
#